data_AF-A0A2J4G900-F1
#
_entry.id   AF-A0A2J4G900-F1
#
_cell.length_a   1.000
_cell.length_b   1.000
_cell.length_c   1.000
_cell.angle_alpha   90.00
_cell.angle_beta   90.00
_cell.angle_gamma   90.00
#
_symmetry.space_group_name_H-M   'P 1'
#
loop_
_entity.id
_entity.type
_entity.pdbx_description
1 polymer ?
#
loop_
_entity_poly.entity_id
_entity_poly.type
_entity_poly.pdbx_seq_one_letter_code
_entity_poly.pdbx_strand_id
1 'polypeptide(L)'
;MRAERSSSAFEEVEEELASLVPRRSQGYLRVFMFFVRKYLEDPSQSFNAYAVEKEVVNISRARPILEWLSQKGFLKVVDSSPVPYYKLNPEKKLVKLLLNLLKQA
;
A
#
# COMPACT_ATOMS: atom_id res chain seq x y z
N MET A 1 -7.05 -24.77 6.47
CA MET A 1 -6.74 -24.50 5.05
C MET A 1 -7.73 -23.46 4.51
N ARG A 2 -7.41 -22.16 4.57
CA ARG A 2 -8.28 -21.08 4.05
C ARG A 2 -7.51 -19.85 3.54
N ALA A 3 -6.17 -19.92 3.46
CA ALA A 3 -5.30 -18.78 3.16
C ALA A 3 -5.01 -18.60 1.65
N GLU A 4 -5.21 -19.62 0.82
CA GLU A 4 -4.75 -19.61 -0.58
C GLU A 4 -5.65 -18.79 -1.53
N ARG A 5 -6.96 -18.67 -1.25
CA ARG A 5 -7.89 -17.95 -2.13
C ARG A 5 -7.79 -16.42 -2.05
N SER A 6 -7.36 -15.89 -0.91
CA SER A 6 -7.28 -14.44 -0.70
C SER A 6 -6.03 -13.82 -1.34
N SER A 7 -4.96 -14.61 -1.56
CA SER A 7 -3.72 -14.12 -2.17
C SER A 7 -3.87 -13.92 -3.67
N SER A 8 -4.53 -14.85 -4.38
CA SER A 8 -4.65 -14.76 -5.85
C SER A 8 -5.54 -13.62 -6.30
N ALA A 9 -6.68 -13.39 -5.63
CA ALA A 9 -7.59 -12.32 -5.98
C ALA A 9 -6.96 -10.92 -5.78
N PHE A 10 -6.11 -10.76 -4.78
CA PHE A 10 -5.41 -9.51 -4.54
C PHE A 10 -4.31 -9.26 -5.58
N GLU A 11 -3.55 -10.31 -5.93
CA GLU A 11 -2.51 -10.27 -6.96
C GLU A 11 -3.12 -9.95 -8.34
N GLU A 12 -4.26 -10.56 -8.69
CA GLU A 12 -5.01 -10.25 -9.92
C GLU A 12 -5.44 -8.77 -9.98
N VAL A 13 -5.97 -8.22 -8.88
CA VAL A 13 -6.35 -6.81 -8.81
C VAL A 13 -5.13 -5.89 -8.90
N GLU A 14 -4.01 -6.25 -8.27
CA GLU A 14 -2.77 -5.48 -8.38
C GLU A 14 -2.23 -5.47 -9.82
N GLU A 15 -2.24 -6.61 -10.50
CA GLU A 15 -1.81 -6.72 -11.90
C GLU A 15 -2.74 -5.95 -12.84
N GLU A 16 -4.06 -6.08 -12.68
CA GLU A 16 -5.04 -5.36 -13.48
C GLU A 16 -4.89 -3.84 -13.29
N LEU A 17 -4.80 -3.37 -12.05
CA LEU A 17 -4.55 -1.95 -11.77
C LEU A 17 -3.19 -1.49 -12.33
N ALA A 18 -2.14 -2.32 -12.26
CA ALA A 18 -0.82 -2.01 -12.79
C ALA A 18 -0.80 -1.92 -14.32
N SER A 19 -1.70 -2.63 -15.01
CA SER A 19 -1.89 -2.55 -16.46
C SER A 19 -2.53 -1.22 -16.90
N LEU A 20 -3.33 -0.60 -16.03
CA LEU A 20 -4.06 0.65 -16.30
C LEU A 20 -3.23 1.91 -16.01
N VAL A 21 -2.15 1.80 -15.23
CA VAL A 21 -1.26 2.94 -14.95
C VAL A 21 -0.01 2.94 -15.83
N PRO A 22 0.48 4.13 -16.24
CA PRO A 22 1.75 4.24 -16.95
C PRO A 22 2.89 3.56 -16.19
N ARG A 23 3.82 2.89 -16.90
CA ARG A 23 4.97 2.18 -16.29
C ARG A 23 5.71 3.01 -15.24
N ARG A 24 5.91 4.31 -15.50
CA ARG A 24 6.56 5.25 -14.57
C ARG A 24 5.84 5.41 -13.22
N SER A 25 4.56 5.08 -13.15
CA SER A 25 3.71 5.20 -11.96
C SER A 25 3.50 3.86 -11.24
N GLN A 26 3.93 2.73 -11.82
CA GLN A 26 3.71 1.41 -11.24
C GLN A 26 4.37 1.25 -9.87
N GLY A 27 5.52 1.89 -9.63
CA GLY A 27 6.16 1.86 -8.31
C GLY A 27 5.31 2.50 -7.21
N TYR A 28 4.60 3.60 -7.54
CA TYR A 28 3.68 4.25 -6.60
C TYR A 28 2.48 3.35 -6.29
N LEU A 29 1.94 2.69 -7.31
CA LEU A 29 0.84 1.75 -7.14
C LEU A 29 1.25 0.56 -6.27
N ARG A 30 2.38 -0.09 -6.56
CA ARG A 30 2.87 -1.23 -5.76
C ARG A 30 3.06 -0.89 -4.30
N VAL A 31 3.69 0.24 -4.01
CA VAL A 31 3.85 0.72 -2.63
C VAL A 31 2.47 0.98 -2.00
N PHE A 32 1.54 1.62 -2.71
CA PHE A 32 0.19 1.84 -2.19
C PHE A 32 -0.55 0.52 -1.91
N MET A 33 -0.52 -0.43 -2.84
CA MET A 33 -1.16 -1.75 -2.69
C MET A 33 -0.52 -2.55 -1.55
N PHE A 34 0.79 -2.44 -1.33
CA PHE A 34 1.44 -3.00 -0.15
C PHE A 34 0.78 -2.51 1.16
N PHE A 35 0.55 -1.20 1.32
CA PHE A 35 -0.14 -0.69 2.52
C PHE A 35 -1.59 -1.15 2.62
N VAL A 36 -2.30 -1.26 1.49
CA VAL A 36 -3.68 -1.79 1.46
C VAL A 36 -3.71 -3.23 1.92
N ARG A 37 -2.81 -4.08 1.40
CA ARG A 37 -2.67 -5.49 1.80
C ARG A 37 -2.36 -5.61 3.28
N LYS A 38 -1.34 -4.90 3.75
CA LYS A 38 -0.93 -4.92 5.17
C LYS A 38 -2.04 -4.44 6.10
N TYR A 39 -2.83 -3.45 5.68
CA TYR A 39 -3.99 -3.03 6.44
C TYR A 39 -5.10 -4.10 6.52
N LEU A 40 -5.31 -4.88 5.45
CA LEU A 40 -6.26 -5.99 5.47
C LEU A 40 -5.78 -7.16 6.34
N GLU A 41 -4.47 -7.39 6.39
CA GLU A 41 -3.84 -8.36 7.31
C GLU A 41 -3.94 -7.89 8.77
N ASP A 42 -3.51 -6.66 9.07
CA ASP A 42 -3.57 -6.02 10.40
C ASP A 42 -3.59 -4.48 10.27
N PRO A 43 -4.73 -3.82 10.60
CA PRO A 43 -4.88 -2.36 10.50
C PRO A 43 -3.94 -1.52 11.38
N SER A 44 -3.31 -2.12 12.39
CA SER A 44 -2.40 -1.43 13.32
C SER A 44 -0.99 -1.26 12.76
N GLN A 45 -0.65 -1.98 11.69
CA GLN A 45 0.70 -1.99 11.15
C GLN A 45 1.12 -0.63 10.58
N SER A 46 2.41 -0.33 10.77
CA SER A 46 3.06 0.84 10.18
C SER A 46 4.46 0.46 9.72
N PHE A 47 4.93 1.14 8.68
CA PHE A 47 6.17 0.80 7.99
C PHE A 47 6.99 2.05 7.73
N ASN A 48 8.30 1.93 7.89
CA ASN A 48 9.26 2.94 7.45
C ASN A 48 9.75 2.61 6.02
N ALA A 49 10.51 3.52 5.41
CA ALA A 49 11.01 3.35 4.04
C ALA A 49 11.81 2.05 3.85
N TYR A 50 12.65 1.70 4.83
CA TYR A 50 13.48 0.49 4.77
C TYR A 50 12.66 -0.80 4.76
N ALA A 51 11.59 -0.87 5.56
CA ALA A 51 10.68 -2.02 5.56
C ALA A 51 9.97 -2.16 4.21
N VAL A 52 9.54 -1.05 3.61
CA VAL A 52 8.90 -1.07 2.29
C VAL A 52 9.87 -1.51 1.19
N GLU A 53 11.12 -1.04 1.20
CA GLU A 53 12.14 -1.42 0.21
C GLU A 53 12.50 -2.92 0.27
N LYS A 54 12.35 -3.55 1.44
CA LYS A 54 12.57 -5.01 1.59
C LYS A 54 11.42 -5.85 1.07
N GLU A 55 10.19 -5.39 1.28
CA GLU A 55 8.98 -6.16 1.00
C GLU A 55 8.48 -5.93 -0.44
N VAL A 56 8.65 -4.73 -0.98
CA VAL A 56 8.11 -4.36 -2.29
C VAL A 56 9.17 -4.54 -3.38
N VAL A 57 9.00 -5.58 -4.19
CA VAL A 57 9.94 -5.93 -5.27
C VAL A 57 10.11 -4.77 -6.26
N ASN A 58 11.37 -4.51 -6.65
CA ASN A 58 11.78 -3.44 -7.56
C ASN A 58 11.58 -2.00 -7.03
N ILE A 59 11.49 -1.81 -5.71
CA ILE A 59 11.52 -0.49 -5.08
C ILE A 59 12.82 -0.33 -4.28
N SER A 60 13.73 0.51 -4.78
CA SER A 60 15.02 0.82 -4.13
C SER A 60 15.05 2.19 -3.45
N ARG A 61 14.02 3.01 -3.66
CA ARG A 61 13.85 4.34 -3.05
C ARG A 61 12.39 4.55 -2.68
N ALA A 62 11.95 3.97 -1.57
CA ALA A 62 10.56 4.08 -1.13
C ALA A 62 10.24 5.46 -0.54
N ARG A 63 11.21 6.14 0.07
CA ARG A 63 10.98 7.40 0.79
C ARG A 63 10.24 8.48 -0.03
N PRO A 64 10.63 8.82 -1.28
CA PRO A 64 9.90 9.81 -2.07
C PRO A 64 8.46 9.39 -2.39
N ILE A 65 8.23 8.08 -2.57
CA ILE A 65 6.89 7.53 -2.84
C ILE A 65 6.02 7.65 -1.59
N LEU A 66 6.57 7.33 -0.41
CA LEU A 66 5.87 7.44 0.87
C LEU A 66 5.51 8.89 1.20
N GLU A 67 6.45 9.81 1.01
CA GLU A 67 6.22 11.25 1.18
C GLU A 67 5.12 11.74 0.24
N TRP A 68 5.15 11.35 -1.03
CA TRP A 68 4.11 11.69 -2.00
C TRP A 68 2.74 11.11 -1.62
N LEU A 69 2.66 9.83 -1.27
CA LEU A 69 1.42 9.18 -0.86
C LEU A 69 0.84 9.82 0.42
N SER A 70 1.71 10.22 1.34
CA SER A 70 1.31 10.92 2.56
C SER A 70 0.80 12.33 2.26
N GLN A 71 1.49 13.11 1.42
CA GLN A 71 1.02 14.43 0.96
C GLN A 71 -0.33 14.36 0.25
N LYS A 72 -0.58 13.29 -0.51
CA LYS A 72 -1.88 13.03 -1.13
C LYS A 72 -2.92 12.49 -0.14
N GLY A 73 -2.54 12.25 1.11
CA GLY A 73 -3.41 11.78 2.20
C GLY A 73 -3.74 10.30 2.13
N PHE A 74 -3.09 9.50 1.28
CA PHE A 74 -3.27 8.04 1.25
C PHE A 74 -2.61 7.36 2.46
N LEU A 75 -1.54 7.96 2.99
CA LEU A 75 -0.84 7.50 4.18
C LEU A 75 -0.86 8.57 5.28
N LYS A 76 -0.92 8.15 6.54
CA LYS A 76 -0.68 8.99 7.73
C LYS A 76 0.74 8.71 8.25
N VAL A 77 1.47 9.76 8.62
CA VAL A 77 2.71 9.63 9.40
C VAL A 77 2.32 9.43 10.87
N VAL A 78 2.82 8.38 11.51
CA VAL A 78 2.50 8.02 12.91
C VAL A 78 3.62 8.31 13.88
N ASP A 79 4.86 8.22 13.42
CA ASP A 79 6.06 8.60 14.13
C ASP A 79 6.99 9.27 13.12
N SER A 80 7.69 10.31 13.55
CA SER A 80 8.62 11.09 12.73
C SER A 80 10.06 10.99 13.21
N SER A 81 10.34 10.30 14.33
CA SER A 81 11.66 10.28 14.98
C SER A 81 12.10 8.86 15.34
N PRO A 82 13.34 8.43 15.01
CA PRO A 82 14.34 9.08 14.15
C PRO A 82 14.08 8.88 12.64
N VAL A 83 13.16 7.99 12.27
CA VAL A 83 12.79 7.68 10.89
C VAL A 83 11.26 7.66 10.78
N PRO A 84 10.66 8.31 9.77
CA PRO A 84 9.21 8.35 9.65
C PRO A 84 8.58 6.97 9.44
N TYR A 85 7.54 6.68 10.21
CA TYR A 85 6.65 5.53 10.03
C TYR A 85 5.33 5.97 9.41
N TYR A 86 4.86 5.20 8.45
CA TYR A 86 3.65 5.45 7.68
C TYR A 86 2.63 4.35 7.94
N LYS A 87 1.35 4.70 7.94
CA LYS A 87 0.23 3.74 7.91
C LYS A 87 -0.80 4.16 6.87
N LEU A 88 -1.63 3.21 6.42
CA LEU A 88 -2.74 3.51 5.52
C LEU A 88 -3.71 4.51 6.18
N ASN A 89 -4.25 5.44 5.38
CA ASN A 89 -5.29 6.37 5.83
C ASN A 89 -6.70 5.88 5.42
N PRO A 90 -7.43 5.15 6.29
CA PRO A 90 -8.77 4.65 5.95
C PRO A 90 -9.84 5.74 5.85
N GLU A 91 -9.56 6.97 6.31
CA GLU A 91 -10.51 8.09 6.22
C GLU A 91 -10.52 8.73 4.83
N LYS A 92 -9.48 8.50 4.01
CA LYS A 92 -9.46 9.00 2.64
C LYS A 92 -10.50 8.27 1.80
N LYS A 93 -11.42 9.01 1.16
CA LYS A 93 -12.54 8.48 0.36
C LYS A 93 -12.14 7.33 -0.57
N LEU A 94 -11.06 7.48 -1.34
CA LEU A 94 -10.61 6.46 -2.29
C LEU A 94 -10.11 5.20 -1.58
N VAL A 95 -9.34 5.35 -0.50
CA VAL A 95 -8.88 4.22 0.32
C VAL A 95 -10.07 3.45 0.89
N LYS A 96 -11.06 4.17 1.44
CA LYS A 96 -12.28 3.57 1.98
C LYS A 96 -13.05 2.78 0.92
N LEU A 97 -13.20 3.32 -0.29
CA LEU A 97 -13.85 2.64 -1.41
C LEU A 97 -13.10 1.36 -1.82
N LEU A 98 -11.77 1.44 -1.95
CA LEU A 98 -10.94 0.30 -2.31
C LEU A 98 -11.00 -0.81 -1.24
N LEU A 99 -10.90 -0.44 0.04
CA LEU A 99 -11.01 -1.40 1.14
C LEU A 99 -12.39 -2.06 1.19
N ASN A 100 -13.47 -1.32 0.89
CA ASN A 100 -14.80 -1.90 0.83
C ASN A 100 -14.94 -2.89 -0.34
N LEU A 101 -14.39 -2.57 -1.50
CA LEU A 101 -14.41 -3.44 -2.67
C LEU A 101 -13.65 -4.74 -2.39
N LEU A 102 -12.45 -4.65 -1.81
CA LEU A 102 -11.61 -5.81 -1.50
C LEU A 102 -12.13 -6.67 -0.33
N LYS A 103 -12.96 -6.12 0.56
CA LYS A 103 -13.64 -6.90 1.62
C LYS A 103 -14.88 -7.65 1.12
N GLN A 104 -15.40 -7.27 -0.04
CA GLN A 104 -16.58 -7.88 -0.65
C GLN A 104 -16.22 -8.96 -1.69
N ALA A 105 -14.98 -8.94 -2.18
CA ALA A 105 -14.40 -9.98 -3.04
C ALA A 105 -13.87 -11.16 -2.21
#